data_AF-A0A2N3AQD7-F1
#
_entry.id   AF-A0A2N3AQD7-F1
#
_cell.length_a   1.000
_cell.length_b   1.000
_cell.length_c   1.000
_cell.angle_alpha   90.00
_cell.angle_beta   90.00
_cell.angle_gamma   90.00
#
_symmetry.space_group_name_H-M   'P 1'
#
loop_
_entity.id
_entity.type
_entity.pdbx_description
1 polymer ?
#
loop_
_entity_poly.entity_id
_entity_poly.type
_entity_poly.pdbx_seq_one_letter_code
_entity_poly.pdbx_strand_id
1 'polypeptide(L)'
;MDFKNPYNPGQYINFFRSQLLPEDFEEHDEKIEVSFQPKFIQKIVKIGEARSLEMNVYQITHHSENDPRISLSRDSFRLLAQYGIKRALILFISENSLNYRLSLVTIDLKWEEGRRVKKEYSNPRRYSFFLGPETKTHTPETYLIEKGRIKDFEDLKNRFSIEVVNKDFYTQIAILFTKLAGGKRTIGRTKYDEKGRLQLPSTSDDIIKKEFSVRLIGRLIFCWFLKKKRSDKGSSLLPEEFLSSNSITQSPNFYHNILETLFFETLNTPIKQRKKEYQVPPWSQIPFLNGGLFTPEYHDYYQVDQLGISKYINILKVPDDWLKELFDVFEIYNFTIDENTPVDVKLTIEPEMLGRIFENLLAEINPETGNTARKSTGSYYTPRPIVEYMVDESLKQYLLNKTNLKENEISSLLAYEEEEVDLNESEKDAVLDALDVIKIIDPACGSGAFPMGILHKMLLILQKIDPESKKWLNKKVSQIENTIVRE
;
A
#
# COMPACT_ATOMS: atom_id res chain seq x y z
N MET A 1 11.95 17.17 17.23
CA MET A 1 12.19 17.02 15.77
C MET A 1 10.86 17.27 15.08
N ASP A 2 10.83 17.99 13.96
CA ASP A 2 9.60 18.19 13.19
C ASP A 2 9.84 17.76 11.74
N PHE A 3 9.17 16.68 11.34
CA PHE A 3 9.38 16.03 10.05
C PHE A 3 8.68 16.76 8.87
N LYS A 4 7.89 17.80 9.14
CA LYS A 4 7.31 18.64 8.08
C LYS A 4 8.32 19.64 7.53
N ASN A 5 9.42 19.88 8.23
CA ASN A 5 10.45 20.79 7.74
C ASN A 5 11.32 20.12 6.67
N PRO A 6 11.85 20.89 5.71
CA PRO A 6 12.90 20.42 4.82
C PRO A 6 14.10 19.88 5.60
N TYR A 7 14.85 18.98 4.97
CA TYR A 7 16.01 18.35 5.62
C TYR A 7 17.01 19.38 6.15
N ASN A 8 17.39 19.24 7.43
CA ASN A 8 18.45 20.02 8.06
C ASN A 8 19.47 19.08 8.74
N PRO A 9 20.75 19.06 8.31
CA PRO A 9 21.76 18.15 8.85
C PRO A 9 21.93 18.26 10.38
N GLY A 10 22.04 19.49 10.91
CA GLY A 10 22.27 19.73 12.33
C GLY A 10 21.10 19.28 13.20
N GLN A 11 19.86 19.46 12.73
CA GLN A 11 18.67 18.93 13.42
C GLN A 11 18.65 17.41 13.45
N TYR A 12 19.04 16.75 12.35
CA TYR A 12 19.06 15.29 12.26
C TYR A 12 20.15 14.66 13.12
N ILE A 13 21.35 15.22 13.15
CA ILE A 13 22.43 14.76 14.03
C ILE A 13 22.00 14.88 15.49
N ASN A 14 21.40 16.02 15.88
CA ASN A 14 20.86 16.19 17.22
C ASN A 14 19.73 15.22 17.52
N PHE A 15 18.82 14.97 16.57
CA PHE A 15 17.73 14.02 16.71
C PHE A 15 18.25 12.59 16.93
N PHE A 16 19.22 12.15 16.13
CA PHE A 16 19.86 10.84 16.29
C PHE A 16 20.55 10.71 17.65
N ARG A 17 21.37 11.69 18.04
CA ARG A 17 22.09 11.67 19.32
C ARG A 17 21.19 11.71 20.56
N SER A 18 20.15 12.56 20.53
CA SER A 18 19.39 12.92 21.74
C SER A 18 18.07 12.18 21.90
N GLN A 19 17.44 11.75 20.80
CA GLN A 19 16.06 11.28 20.81
C GLN A 19 15.91 9.86 20.25
N LEU A 20 16.55 9.54 19.13
CA LEU A 20 16.29 8.28 18.42
C LEU A 20 17.29 7.16 18.76
N LEU A 21 18.59 7.39 18.53
CA LEU A 21 19.60 6.33 18.65
C LEU A 21 20.06 6.16 20.11
N PRO A 22 20.67 5.00 20.44
CA PRO A 22 21.23 4.77 21.77
C PRO A 22 22.37 5.75 22.07
N GLU A 23 22.79 5.79 23.34
CA GLU A 23 23.79 6.77 23.82
C GLU A 23 25.19 6.57 23.23
N ASP A 24 25.47 5.40 22.65
CA ASP A 24 26.72 5.07 21.99
C ASP A 24 26.80 5.54 20.53
N PHE A 25 25.88 6.41 20.10
CA PHE A 25 25.93 7.04 18.79
C PHE A 25 27.11 8.00 18.67
N GLU A 26 28.01 7.70 17.74
CA GLU A 26 29.18 8.52 17.39
C GLU A 26 28.89 9.29 16.09
N GLU A 27 29.16 10.60 16.09
CA GLU A 27 29.02 11.46 14.91
C GLU A 27 30.27 11.34 14.03
N HIS A 28 30.06 11.28 12.72
CA HIS A 28 31.10 11.28 11.70
C HIS A 28 30.82 12.35 10.65
N ASP A 29 31.84 12.74 9.89
CA ASP A 29 31.68 13.53 8.66
C ASP A 29 32.69 13.01 7.62
N GLU A 30 32.44 11.78 7.16
CA GLU A 30 33.35 11.08 6.25
C GLU A 30 32.69 10.92 4.88
N LYS A 31 33.30 11.50 3.84
CA LYS A 31 32.85 11.27 2.46
C LYS A 31 33.22 9.85 2.05
N ILE A 32 32.25 9.12 1.50
CA ILE A 32 32.41 7.73 1.08
C ILE A 32 32.47 7.64 -0.44
N GLU A 33 33.44 6.87 -0.94
CA GLU A 33 33.62 6.63 -2.38
C GLU A 33 33.21 5.20 -2.74
N VAL A 34 32.39 5.06 -3.78
CA VAL A 34 31.91 3.76 -4.26
C VAL A 34 32.68 3.31 -5.48
N SER A 35 32.95 2.02 -5.59
CA SER A 35 33.67 1.43 -6.73
C SER A 35 32.76 1.16 -7.93
N PHE A 36 31.44 1.26 -7.74
CA PHE A 36 30.44 1.15 -8.81
C PHE A 36 29.98 2.53 -9.27
N GLN A 37 29.42 2.62 -10.47
CA GLN A 37 28.87 3.85 -11.01
C GLN A 37 27.38 3.95 -10.65
N PRO A 38 26.99 4.71 -9.60
CA PRO A 38 25.58 4.87 -9.25
C PRO A 38 24.85 5.66 -10.34
N LYS A 39 23.58 5.32 -10.57
CA LYS A 39 22.78 5.95 -11.63
C LYS A 39 22.30 7.36 -11.21
N PHE A 40 21.94 7.52 -9.94
CA PHE A 40 21.32 8.77 -9.42
C PHE A 40 22.06 9.40 -8.24
N ILE A 41 22.84 8.62 -7.49
CA ILE A 41 23.56 9.10 -6.32
C ILE A 41 24.72 9.99 -6.74
N GLN A 42 24.81 11.19 -6.17
CA GLN A 42 25.92 12.10 -6.40
C GLN A 42 26.93 12.11 -5.26
N LYS A 43 26.44 12.03 -4.02
CA LYS A 43 27.28 12.17 -2.81
C LYS A 43 26.79 11.22 -1.72
N ILE A 44 27.75 10.56 -1.07
CA ILE A 44 27.53 9.70 0.09
C ILE A 44 28.43 10.21 1.22
N VAL A 45 27.84 10.45 2.40
CA VAL A 45 28.56 10.87 3.60
C VAL A 45 28.14 9.97 4.75
N LYS A 46 29.10 9.38 5.46
CA LYS A 46 28.86 8.73 6.75
C LYS A 46 28.73 9.84 7.79
N ILE A 47 27.55 9.96 8.37
CA ILE A 47 27.25 10.99 9.38
C ILE A 47 27.24 10.44 10.81
N GLY A 48 27.28 9.11 10.97
CA GLY A 48 27.40 8.51 12.28
C GLY A 48 27.48 6.99 12.29
N GLU A 49 27.62 6.44 13.48
CA GLU A 49 27.62 5.00 13.77
C GLU A 49 27.03 4.72 15.16
N ALA A 50 26.26 3.64 15.28
CA ALA A 50 25.80 3.11 16.56
C ALA A 50 26.28 1.66 16.70
N ARG A 51 27.29 1.45 17.55
CA ARG A 51 28.00 0.17 17.67
C ARG A 51 27.12 -0.92 18.27
N SER A 52 26.30 -0.57 19.26
CA SER A 52 25.31 -1.43 19.90
C SER A 52 24.29 -2.03 18.93
N LEU A 53 24.05 -1.36 17.80
CA LEU A 53 23.14 -1.79 16.75
C LEU A 53 23.85 -2.46 15.57
N GLU A 54 25.20 -2.46 15.55
CA GLU A 54 26.04 -2.79 14.39
C GLU A 54 25.58 -2.03 13.13
N MET A 55 25.32 -0.72 13.27
CA MET A 55 24.63 0.06 12.25
C MET A 55 25.35 1.39 11.96
N ASN A 56 25.53 1.68 10.68
CA ASN A 56 26.05 2.96 10.20
C ASN A 56 24.92 3.91 9.82
N VAL A 57 25.16 5.22 9.93
CA VAL A 57 24.22 6.25 9.51
C VAL A 57 24.82 7.03 8.35
N TYR A 58 24.08 7.08 7.23
CA TYR A 58 24.51 7.73 6.00
C TYR A 58 23.57 8.86 5.58
N GLN A 59 24.15 9.84 4.94
CA GLN A 59 23.46 10.84 4.14
C GLN A 59 23.80 10.61 2.66
N ILE A 60 22.78 10.43 1.83
CA ILE A 60 22.92 10.22 0.38
C ILE A 60 22.16 11.31 -0.37
N THR A 61 22.88 12.07 -1.19
CA THR A 61 22.29 13.09 -2.08
C THR A 61 22.12 12.52 -3.48
N HIS A 62 20.95 12.72 -4.10
CA HIS A 62 20.64 12.24 -5.45
C HIS A 62 19.87 13.27 -6.29
N HIS A 63 20.00 13.19 -7.61
CA HIS A 63 19.41 14.15 -8.56
C HIS A 63 18.11 13.66 -9.22
N SER A 64 17.50 12.61 -8.72
CA SER A 64 16.31 12.08 -9.38
C SER A 64 15.06 12.93 -9.17
N GLU A 65 14.40 13.23 -10.29
CA GLU A 65 13.13 13.96 -10.35
C GLU A 65 11.92 13.10 -9.93
N ASN A 66 11.94 11.79 -10.24
CA ASN A 66 10.78 10.89 -10.15
C ASN A 66 10.93 9.72 -9.17
N ASP A 67 11.69 9.88 -8.08
CA ASP A 67 11.84 8.86 -7.04
C ASP A 67 12.25 7.46 -7.61
N PRO A 68 13.54 7.24 -7.92
CA PRO A 68 14.02 6.03 -8.59
C PRO A 68 14.27 4.95 -7.54
N ARG A 69 13.15 4.49 -6.95
CA ARG A 69 13.09 3.65 -5.75
C ARG A 69 14.02 2.45 -5.82
N ILE A 70 13.88 1.67 -6.90
CA ILE A 70 14.60 0.41 -7.12
C ILE A 70 16.09 0.68 -7.29
N SER A 71 16.46 1.67 -8.11
CA SER A 71 17.87 2.01 -8.34
C SER A 71 18.56 2.49 -7.07
N LEU A 72 17.91 3.34 -6.26
CA LEU A 72 18.46 3.77 -4.97
C LEU A 72 18.60 2.62 -3.98
N SER A 73 17.64 1.68 -3.94
CA SER A 73 17.74 0.49 -3.08
C SER A 73 18.97 -0.33 -3.49
N ARG A 74 19.09 -0.64 -4.79
CA ARG A 74 20.21 -1.41 -5.33
C ARG A 74 21.56 -0.78 -5.04
N ASP A 75 21.71 0.52 -5.30
CA ASP A 75 22.96 1.23 -5.06
C ASP A 75 23.30 1.26 -3.56
N SER A 76 22.29 1.32 -2.69
CA SER A 76 22.49 1.22 -1.23
C SER A 76 22.93 -0.18 -0.80
N PHE A 77 22.35 -1.23 -1.38
CA PHE A 77 22.78 -2.61 -1.10
C PHE A 77 24.23 -2.85 -1.56
N ARG A 78 24.59 -2.32 -2.73
CA ARG A 78 25.98 -2.36 -3.25
C ARG A 78 26.95 -1.60 -2.35
N LEU A 79 26.55 -0.42 -1.86
CA LEU A 79 27.32 0.35 -0.87
C LEU A 79 27.60 -0.48 0.40
N LEU A 80 26.54 -1.06 0.99
CA LEU A 80 26.69 -1.88 2.20
C LEU A 80 27.58 -3.10 1.95
N ALA A 81 27.41 -3.79 0.82
CA ALA A 81 28.21 -4.95 0.46
C ALA A 81 29.70 -4.63 0.26
N GLN A 82 30.00 -3.52 -0.44
CA GLN A 82 31.38 -3.04 -0.66
C GLN A 82 32.12 -2.89 0.67
N TYR A 83 31.48 -2.23 1.63
CA TYR A 83 32.07 -1.95 2.96
C TYR A 83 31.83 -3.04 4.00
N GLY A 84 31.14 -4.14 3.65
CA GLY A 84 30.89 -5.25 4.59
C GLY A 84 29.93 -4.88 5.73
N ILE A 85 29.06 -3.91 5.51
CA ILE A 85 28.11 -3.40 6.50
C ILE A 85 26.79 -4.15 6.34
N LYS A 86 26.26 -4.67 7.45
CA LYS A 86 24.99 -5.43 7.43
C LYS A 86 23.76 -4.52 7.54
N ARG A 87 23.88 -3.38 8.23
CA ARG A 87 22.75 -2.53 8.62
C ARG A 87 23.13 -1.06 8.45
N ALA A 88 22.22 -0.29 7.88
CA ALA A 88 22.39 1.15 7.76
C ALA A 88 21.07 1.89 7.92
N LEU A 89 21.14 3.05 8.57
CA LEU A 89 20.09 4.07 8.51
C LEU A 89 20.53 5.14 7.53
N ILE A 90 19.74 5.39 6.48
CA ILE A 90 20.12 6.24 5.36
C ILE A 90 19.10 7.36 5.18
N LEU A 91 19.60 8.60 5.13
CA LEU A 91 18.85 9.78 4.70
C LEU A 91 19.05 10.01 3.20
N PHE A 92 18.01 9.80 2.40
CA PHE A 92 18.03 10.11 0.97
C PHE A 92 17.47 11.51 0.73
N ILE A 93 18.31 12.40 0.22
CA ILE A 93 17.99 13.80 -0.03
C ILE A 93 17.95 14.02 -1.53
N SER A 94 16.81 14.49 -2.02
CA SER A 94 16.67 14.91 -3.41
C SER A 94 17.19 16.34 -3.58
N GLU A 95 17.95 16.60 -4.63
CA GLU A 95 18.31 17.98 -5.00
C GLU A 95 17.13 18.73 -5.64
N ASN A 96 16.14 17.98 -6.16
CA ASN A 96 15.01 18.52 -6.92
C ASN A 96 13.72 18.59 -6.10
N SER A 97 13.74 18.21 -4.82
CA SER A 97 12.55 18.22 -3.96
C SER A 97 12.92 18.57 -2.52
N LEU A 98 12.04 19.30 -1.83
CA LEU A 98 12.16 19.55 -0.38
C LEU A 98 11.80 18.31 0.46
N ASN A 99 11.18 17.31 -0.16
CA ASN A 99 10.87 16.02 0.47
C ASN A 99 12.09 15.09 0.41
N TYR A 100 12.23 14.24 1.43
CA TYR A 100 13.37 13.34 1.60
C TYR A 100 12.93 12.04 2.27
N ARG A 101 13.84 11.08 2.42
CA ARG A 101 13.54 9.80 3.08
C ARG A 101 14.50 9.47 4.18
N LEU A 102 13.94 8.85 5.21
CA LEU A 102 14.69 8.12 6.20
C LEU A 102 14.44 6.63 6.00
N SER A 103 15.48 5.87 5.71
CA SER A 103 15.38 4.47 5.33
C SER A 103 16.26 3.57 6.19
N LEU A 104 15.71 2.46 6.68
CA LEU A 104 16.46 1.36 7.26
C LEU A 104 16.81 0.35 6.16
N VAL A 105 18.10 0.13 5.93
CA VAL A 105 18.63 -0.79 4.92
C VAL A 105 19.33 -1.95 5.63
N THR A 106 18.99 -3.18 5.27
CA THR A 106 19.56 -4.40 5.84
C THR A 106 19.98 -5.36 4.73
N ILE A 107 21.17 -5.94 4.84
CA ILE A 107 21.65 -7.04 3.99
C ILE A 107 22.20 -8.17 4.86
N ASP A 108 21.97 -9.42 4.45
CA ASP A 108 22.69 -10.57 4.99
C ASP A 108 23.83 -10.91 4.03
N LEU A 109 25.06 -11.02 4.54
CA LEU A 109 26.22 -11.39 3.76
C LEU A 109 26.43 -12.90 3.84
N LYS A 110 26.33 -13.59 2.70
CA LYS A 110 26.73 -15.00 2.59
C LYS A 110 28.19 -15.08 2.14
N TRP A 111 28.92 -16.01 2.75
CA TRP A 111 30.28 -16.34 2.35
C TRP A 111 30.25 -17.70 1.66
N GLU A 112 30.64 -17.75 0.38
CA GLU A 112 30.92 -19.03 -0.28
C GLU A 112 32.37 -19.45 -0.01
N GLU A 113 32.55 -20.66 0.52
CA GLU A 113 33.87 -21.29 0.66
C GLU A 113 34.37 -21.79 -0.71
N GLY A 114 35.19 -20.98 -1.41
CA GLY A 114 35.90 -21.46 -2.59
C GLY A 114 36.50 -20.39 -3.51
N ARG A 115 37.82 -20.16 -3.38
CA ARG A 115 38.80 -19.45 -4.26
C ARG A 115 38.46 -18.08 -4.91
N ARG A 116 37.23 -17.57 -4.85
CA ARG A 116 36.88 -16.17 -5.12
C ARG A 116 35.74 -15.78 -4.20
N VAL A 117 36.02 -14.93 -3.21
CA VAL A 117 34.97 -14.34 -2.37
C VAL A 117 34.10 -13.46 -3.27
N LYS A 118 32.99 -14.01 -3.78
CA LYS A 118 31.87 -13.19 -4.22
C LYS A 118 31.05 -12.90 -2.98
N LYS A 119 31.07 -11.64 -2.53
CA LYS A 119 30.11 -11.16 -1.53
C LYS A 119 28.75 -11.07 -2.22
N GLU A 120 27.97 -12.13 -2.18
CA GLU A 120 26.55 -12.07 -2.53
C GLU A 120 25.74 -11.70 -1.30
N TYR A 121 24.80 -10.76 -1.45
CA TYR A 121 23.84 -10.43 -0.42
C TYR A 121 22.62 -11.34 -0.57
N SER A 122 22.16 -11.95 0.53
CA SER A 122 20.88 -12.65 0.55
C SER A 122 19.81 -11.77 1.20
N ASN A 123 18.62 -11.73 0.62
CA ASN A 123 17.43 -11.04 1.17
C ASN A 123 17.65 -9.56 1.55
N PRO A 124 18.15 -8.70 0.64
CA PRO A 124 18.31 -7.29 0.93
C PRO A 124 16.95 -6.61 1.12
N ARG A 125 16.82 -5.74 2.12
CA ARG A 125 15.57 -5.02 2.40
C ARG A 125 15.81 -3.55 2.70
N ARG A 126 14.96 -2.69 2.16
CA ARG A 126 14.87 -1.27 2.51
C ARG A 126 13.47 -0.94 3.03
N TYR A 127 13.41 -0.36 4.22
CA TYR A 127 12.19 0.15 4.82
C TYR A 127 12.26 1.67 4.92
N SER A 128 11.26 2.39 4.42
CA SER A 128 11.39 3.86 4.28
C SER A 128 10.20 4.64 4.84
N PHE A 129 10.52 5.71 5.56
CA PHE A 129 9.62 6.84 5.80
C PHE A 129 9.85 7.93 4.76
N PHE A 130 8.76 8.48 4.24
CA PHE A 130 8.77 9.67 3.37
C PHE A 130 8.44 10.90 4.21
N LEU A 131 9.31 11.90 4.17
CA LEU A 131 9.33 13.05 5.08
C LEU A 131 9.45 14.35 4.28
N GLY A 132 9.11 15.49 4.91
CA GLY A 132 9.16 16.83 4.31
C GLY A 132 7.80 17.54 4.27
N PRO A 133 7.75 18.75 3.70
CA PRO A 133 6.61 19.68 3.80
C PRO A 133 5.28 19.15 3.29
N GLU A 134 5.30 18.27 2.30
CA GLU A 134 4.10 17.76 1.64
C GLU A 134 3.70 16.36 2.14
N THR A 135 4.31 15.90 3.23
CA THR A 135 4.13 14.54 3.75
C THR A 135 3.33 14.54 5.04
N LYS A 136 2.57 13.45 5.29
CA LYS A 136 1.98 13.24 6.62
C LYS A 136 3.03 12.66 7.54
N THR A 137 3.19 13.28 8.70
CA THR A 137 4.29 13.01 9.63
C THR A 137 3.89 12.27 10.89
N HIS A 138 2.60 12.02 11.11
CA HIS A 138 2.14 11.36 12.33
C HIS A 138 2.77 9.98 12.51
N THR A 139 2.85 9.15 11.46
CA THR A 139 3.47 7.81 11.58
C THR A 139 4.95 7.91 12.02
N PRO A 140 5.84 8.64 11.33
CA PRO A 140 7.21 8.79 11.80
C PRO A 140 7.31 9.48 13.16
N GLU A 141 6.43 10.43 13.51
CA GLU A 141 6.38 11.03 14.86
C GLU A 141 6.07 9.99 15.95
N THR A 142 5.01 9.20 15.78
CA THR A 142 4.63 8.14 16.73
C THR A 142 5.72 7.09 16.90
N TYR A 143 6.32 6.63 15.79
CA TYR A 143 7.28 5.51 15.84
C TYR A 143 8.72 5.94 16.14
N LEU A 144 9.13 7.15 15.75
CA LEU A 144 10.51 7.63 15.90
C LEU A 144 10.69 8.65 17.03
N ILE A 145 9.64 9.35 17.46
CA ILE A 145 9.72 10.38 18.51
C ILE A 145 9.03 9.92 19.79
N GLU A 146 7.73 9.60 19.74
CA GLU A 146 6.92 9.33 20.95
C GLU A 146 7.41 8.11 21.74
N LYS A 147 7.97 7.11 21.04
CA LYS A 147 8.57 5.91 21.65
C LYS A 147 9.94 6.15 22.29
N GLY A 148 10.51 7.34 22.15
CA GLY A 148 11.83 7.70 22.68
C GLY A 148 12.98 6.91 22.06
N ARG A 149 14.10 6.81 22.79
CA ARG A 149 15.31 6.13 22.32
C ARG A 149 15.08 4.65 22.00
N ILE A 150 15.76 4.18 20.97
CA ILE A 150 15.79 2.77 20.57
C ILE A 150 16.51 1.95 21.63
N LYS A 151 15.93 0.79 21.96
CA LYS A 151 16.52 -0.15 22.93
C LYS A 151 17.51 -1.11 22.28
N ASP A 152 17.12 -1.67 21.14
CA ASP A 152 17.88 -2.65 20.38
C ASP A 152 17.47 -2.60 18.90
N PHE A 153 18.15 -3.40 18.07
CA PHE A 153 17.88 -3.44 16.65
C PHE A 153 16.46 -3.95 16.32
N GLU A 154 15.89 -4.83 17.13
CA GLU A 154 14.56 -5.37 16.88
C GLU A 154 13.47 -4.31 17.15
N ASP A 155 13.65 -3.47 18.17
CA ASP A 155 12.83 -2.27 18.39
C ASP A 155 12.91 -1.31 17.19
N LEU A 156 14.11 -1.00 16.69
CA LEU A 156 14.28 -0.18 15.49
C LEU A 156 13.59 -0.79 14.27
N LYS A 157 13.81 -2.08 14.00
CA LYS A 157 13.19 -2.80 12.89
C LYS A 157 11.67 -2.79 12.99
N ASN A 158 11.11 -2.95 14.19
CA ASN A 158 9.67 -2.87 14.43
C ASN A 158 9.11 -1.46 14.21
N ARG A 159 9.87 -0.39 14.50
CA ARG A 159 9.48 0.99 14.19
C ARG A 159 9.42 1.26 12.68
N PHE A 160 10.20 0.52 11.89
CA PHE A 160 10.19 0.54 10.42
C PHE A 160 9.36 -0.61 9.82
N SER A 161 8.54 -1.30 10.62
CA SER A 161 7.75 -2.43 10.14
C SER A 161 6.38 -1.99 9.65
N ILE A 162 6.10 -2.29 8.37
CA ILE A 162 4.78 -2.07 7.77
C ILE A 162 3.70 -2.88 8.50
N GLU A 163 4.04 -4.07 9.01
CA GLU A 163 3.10 -4.93 9.71
C GLU A 163 2.61 -4.27 11.00
N VAL A 164 3.48 -3.51 11.67
CA VAL A 164 3.13 -2.78 12.90
C VAL A 164 2.18 -1.62 12.57
N VAL A 165 2.47 -0.83 11.53
CA VAL A 165 1.59 0.25 11.06
C VAL A 165 0.24 -0.30 10.61
N ASN A 166 0.25 -1.38 9.83
CA ASN A 166 -0.95 -2.06 9.34
C ASN A 166 -1.81 -2.62 10.49
N LYS A 167 -1.18 -3.20 11.51
CA LYS A 167 -1.86 -3.72 12.70
C LYS A 167 -2.47 -2.59 13.53
N ASP A 168 -1.76 -1.47 13.68
CA ASP A 168 -2.26 -0.31 14.40
C ASP A 168 -3.45 0.32 13.67
N PHE A 169 -3.33 0.58 12.35
CA PHE A 169 -4.43 1.05 11.52
C PHE A 169 -5.65 0.13 11.62
N TYR A 170 -5.44 -1.18 11.47
CA TYR A 170 -6.50 -2.17 11.66
C TYR A 170 -7.16 -2.05 13.03
N THR A 171 -6.38 -1.88 14.09
CA THR A 171 -6.89 -1.75 15.46
C THR A 171 -7.79 -0.52 15.59
N GLN A 172 -7.42 0.61 14.98
CA GLN A 172 -8.25 1.81 14.96
C GLN A 172 -9.57 1.58 14.21
N ILE A 173 -9.51 0.99 13.01
CA ILE A 173 -10.70 0.67 12.21
C ILE A 173 -11.62 -0.30 12.97
N ALA A 174 -11.04 -1.30 13.62
CA ALA A 174 -11.78 -2.24 14.44
C ALA A 174 -12.52 -1.47 15.56
N ILE A 175 -11.83 -0.62 16.34
CA ILE A 175 -12.46 0.16 17.43
C ILE A 175 -13.63 0.97 16.89
N LEU A 176 -13.44 1.66 15.78
CA LEU A 176 -14.48 2.46 15.14
C LEU A 176 -15.66 1.60 14.67
N PHE A 177 -15.41 0.41 14.11
CA PHE A 177 -16.45 -0.55 13.79
C PHE A 177 -17.30 -0.91 15.02
N THR A 178 -16.67 -1.22 16.15
CA THR A 178 -17.39 -1.54 17.40
C THR A 178 -18.18 -0.35 17.92
N LYS A 179 -17.65 0.87 17.83
CA LYS A 179 -18.38 2.10 18.20
C LYS A 179 -19.61 2.32 17.30
N LEU A 180 -19.52 2.00 16.01
CA LEU A 180 -20.63 2.17 15.06
C LEU A 180 -21.68 1.08 15.20
N ALA A 181 -21.29 -0.19 15.01
CA ALA A 181 -22.18 -1.34 14.95
C ALA A 181 -22.64 -1.82 16.33
N GLY A 182 -21.84 -1.57 17.37
CA GLY A 182 -22.00 -2.15 18.69
C GLY A 182 -21.27 -3.48 18.84
N GLY A 183 -21.04 -3.89 20.10
CA GLY A 183 -20.40 -5.15 20.45
C GLY A 183 -19.29 -5.00 21.48
N LYS A 184 -18.61 -6.11 21.76
CA LYS A 184 -17.54 -6.19 22.76
C LYS A 184 -16.22 -6.51 22.10
N ARG A 185 -15.17 -5.74 22.41
CA ARG A 185 -13.79 -6.06 22.00
C ARG A 185 -12.79 -5.83 23.12
N THR A 186 -11.77 -6.69 23.19
CA THR A 186 -10.60 -6.45 24.05
C THR A 186 -9.38 -6.19 23.17
N ILE A 187 -8.69 -5.08 23.40
CA ILE A 187 -7.43 -4.73 22.72
C ILE A 187 -6.38 -4.50 23.80
N GLY A 188 -5.39 -5.39 23.86
CA GLY A 188 -4.42 -5.41 24.95
C GLY A 188 -5.12 -5.59 26.30
N ARG A 189 -5.05 -4.57 27.17
CA ARG A 189 -5.71 -4.55 28.48
C ARG A 189 -7.06 -3.83 28.49
N THR A 190 -7.38 -3.10 27.42
CA THR A 190 -8.58 -2.25 27.34
C THR A 190 -9.75 -3.05 26.79
N LYS A 191 -10.91 -2.95 27.46
CA LYS A 191 -12.18 -3.53 27.01
C LYS A 191 -13.08 -2.42 26.48
N TYR A 192 -13.65 -2.65 25.31
CA TYR A 192 -14.66 -1.83 24.67
C TYR A 192 -15.98 -2.61 24.71
N ASP A 193 -17.02 -2.02 25.27
CA ASP A 193 -18.37 -2.57 25.33
C ASP A 193 -19.32 -1.45 24.90
N GLU A 194 -19.60 -1.41 23.59
CA GLU A 194 -20.31 -0.31 22.93
C GLU A 194 -21.70 -0.78 22.51
N LYS A 195 -22.71 0.08 22.71
CA LYS A 195 -24.08 -0.22 22.24
C LYS A 195 -24.26 -0.03 20.73
N GLY A 196 -23.30 0.60 20.05
CA GLY A 196 -23.41 1.00 18.66
C GLY A 196 -24.13 2.35 18.52
N ARG A 197 -23.58 3.22 17.67
CA ARG A 197 -24.15 4.54 17.36
C ARG A 197 -24.99 4.53 16.08
N LEU A 198 -24.93 3.47 15.27
CA LEU A 198 -25.71 3.33 14.03
C LEU A 198 -27.20 3.12 14.31
N GLN A 199 -28.04 3.91 13.66
CA GLN A 199 -29.50 3.72 13.65
C GLN A 199 -29.96 3.25 12.28
N LEU A 200 -30.61 2.09 12.21
CA LEU A 200 -31.22 1.57 10.97
C LEU A 200 -32.74 1.81 10.94
N PRO A 201 -33.36 1.93 9.75
CA PRO A 201 -34.79 2.24 9.60
C PRO A 201 -35.76 1.20 10.15
N SER A 202 -35.53 -0.08 9.86
CA SER A 202 -36.57 -1.13 9.94
C SER A 202 -36.21 -2.26 10.89
N THR A 203 -35.05 -2.21 11.54
CA THR A 203 -34.55 -3.33 12.32
C THR A 203 -33.60 -2.89 13.43
N SER A 204 -33.64 -3.62 14.54
CA SER A 204 -32.62 -3.56 15.60
C SER A 204 -31.61 -4.71 15.49
N ASP A 205 -31.70 -5.51 14.42
CA ASP A 205 -30.84 -6.67 14.16
C ASP A 205 -29.37 -6.27 14.10
N ASP A 206 -28.59 -6.82 15.03
CA ASP A 206 -27.17 -6.56 15.18
C ASP A 206 -26.35 -7.11 14.01
N ILE A 207 -26.81 -8.17 13.33
CA ILE A 207 -26.13 -8.71 12.15
C ILE A 207 -26.23 -7.71 11.00
N ILE A 208 -27.43 -7.20 10.72
CA ILE A 208 -27.65 -6.22 9.64
C ILE A 208 -26.89 -4.92 9.91
N LYS A 209 -26.84 -4.45 11.17
CA LYS A 209 -26.02 -3.29 11.56
C LYS A 209 -24.54 -3.52 11.29
N LYS A 210 -24.02 -4.70 11.64
CA LYS A 210 -22.62 -5.06 11.40
C LYS A 210 -22.32 -5.15 9.92
N GLU A 211 -23.17 -5.82 9.13
CA GLU A 211 -23.02 -5.91 7.67
C GLU A 211 -22.99 -4.52 7.02
N PHE A 212 -23.95 -3.66 7.37
CA PHE A 212 -23.98 -2.27 6.90
C PHE A 212 -22.69 -1.53 7.26
N SER A 213 -22.23 -1.69 8.51
CA SER A 213 -21.00 -1.04 8.99
C SER A 213 -19.76 -1.53 8.24
N VAL A 214 -19.66 -2.83 7.94
CA VAL A 214 -18.55 -3.39 7.13
C VAL A 214 -18.58 -2.83 5.71
N ARG A 215 -19.75 -2.82 5.05
CA ARG A 215 -19.89 -2.24 3.70
C ARG A 215 -19.54 -0.76 3.69
N LEU A 216 -20.03 0.01 4.66
CA LEU A 216 -19.77 1.45 4.78
C LEU A 216 -18.28 1.74 4.96
N ILE A 217 -17.63 1.12 5.95
CA ILE A 217 -16.18 1.28 6.19
C ILE A 217 -15.39 0.88 4.94
N GLY A 218 -15.78 -0.24 4.32
CA GLY A 218 -15.19 -0.73 3.09
C GLY A 218 -15.22 0.28 1.93
N ARG A 219 -16.40 0.83 1.65
CA ARG A 219 -16.60 1.88 0.62
C ARG A 219 -15.78 3.11 0.93
N LEU A 220 -15.72 3.54 2.20
CA LEU A 220 -14.98 4.73 2.62
C LEU A 220 -13.47 4.54 2.49
N ILE A 221 -12.91 3.40 2.91
CA ILE A 221 -11.49 3.09 2.71
C ILE A 221 -11.16 3.06 1.21
N PHE A 222 -12.01 2.43 0.39
CA PHE A 222 -11.82 2.39 -1.06
C PHE A 222 -11.83 3.80 -1.68
N CYS A 223 -12.80 4.64 -1.29
CA CYS A 223 -12.85 6.03 -1.72
C CYS A 223 -11.61 6.81 -1.26
N TRP A 224 -11.05 6.50 -0.09
CA TRP A 224 -9.81 7.11 0.37
C TRP A 224 -8.59 6.72 -0.50
N PHE A 225 -8.51 5.47 -0.97
CA PHE A 225 -7.51 5.06 -1.97
C PHE A 225 -7.69 5.79 -3.30
N LEU A 226 -8.93 5.90 -3.78
CA LEU A 226 -9.24 6.65 -5.01
C LEU A 226 -8.86 8.13 -4.90
N LYS A 227 -9.02 8.75 -3.73
CA LYS A 227 -8.54 10.13 -3.46
C LYS A 227 -7.03 10.26 -3.62
N LYS A 228 -6.25 9.20 -3.42
CA LYS A 228 -4.80 9.19 -3.68
C LYS A 228 -4.45 8.92 -5.14
N LYS A 229 -5.38 8.42 -5.94
CA LYS A 229 -5.17 8.21 -7.36
C LYS A 229 -5.30 9.53 -8.12
N ARG A 230 -4.23 9.90 -8.82
CA ARG A 230 -4.21 11.03 -9.75
C ARG A 230 -4.40 10.52 -11.18
N SER A 231 -5.06 11.31 -12.01
CA SER A 231 -5.08 11.13 -13.46
C SER A 231 -3.73 11.54 -14.08
N ASP A 232 -3.51 11.22 -15.36
CA ASP A 232 -2.30 11.61 -16.11
C ASP A 232 -2.07 13.13 -16.14
N LYS A 233 -3.11 13.92 -15.89
CA LYS A 233 -3.06 15.39 -15.77
C LYS A 233 -2.78 15.88 -14.34
N GLY A 234 -2.41 14.98 -13.42
CA GLY A 234 -2.14 15.28 -12.00
C GLY A 234 -3.36 15.60 -11.15
N SER A 235 -4.57 15.58 -11.72
CA SER A 235 -5.82 15.87 -10.99
C SER A 235 -6.31 14.64 -10.22
N SER A 236 -6.75 14.82 -8.98
CA SER A 236 -7.32 13.76 -8.14
C SER A 236 -8.58 13.16 -8.78
N LEU A 237 -8.73 11.82 -8.76
CA LEU A 237 -9.95 11.17 -9.23
C LEU A 237 -11.15 11.40 -8.29
N LEU A 238 -10.87 11.72 -7.02
CA LEU A 238 -11.86 12.21 -6.07
C LEU A 238 -11.41 13.58 -5.55
N PRO A 239 -12.22 14.63 -5.73
CA PRO A 239 -11.97 15.96 -5.17
C PRO A 239 -11.66 15.86 -3.66
N GLU A 240 -10.56 16.48 -3.22
CA GLU A 240 -10.08 16.31 -1.84
C GLU A 240 -11.05 16.88 -0.80
N GLU A 241 -11.84 17.86 -1.23
CA GLU A 241 -12.93 18.53 -0.51
C GLU A 241 -14.10 17.60 -0.15
N PHE A 242 -14.30 16.48 -0.86
CA PHE A 242 -15.40 15.57 -0.55
C PHE A 242 -15.12 14.59 0.57
N LEU A 243 -13.86 14.33 0.90
CA LEU A 243 -13.49 13.32 1.89
C LEU A 243 -12.42 13.90 2.81
N SER A 244 -12.82 14.75 3.74
CA SER A 244 -11.95 15.31 4.79
C SER A 244 -12.70 15.45 6.10
N SER A 245 -11.98 15.43 7.22
CA SER A 245 -12.56 15.74 8.53
C SER A 245 -13.26 17.10 8.55
N ASN A 246 -12.71 18.08 7.82
CA ASN A 246 -13.28 19.42 7.66
C ASN A 246 -14.60 19.43 6.88
N SER A 247 -14.73 18.66 5.80
CA SER A 247 -15.95 18.62 4.98
C SER A 247 -17.16 18.10 5.75
N ILE A 248 -16.95 17.20 6.71
CA ILE A 248 -17.99 16.71 7.61
C ILE A 248 -18.54 17.84 8.48
N THR A 249 -17.66 18.69 9.02
CA THR A 249 -18.09 19.81 9.88
C THR A 249 -18.91 20.87 9.13
N GLN A 250 -18.77 20.93 7.81
CA GLN A 250 -19.46 21.90 6.95
C GLN A 250 -20.80 21.38 6.42
N SER A 251 -21.04 20.07 6.44
CA SER A 251 -22.22 19.44 5.85
C SER A 251 -22.88 18.49 6.85
N PRO A 252 -23.94 18.92 7.57
CA PRO A 252 -24.65 18.04 8.48
C PRO A 252 -25.28 16.88 7.70
N ASN A 253 -25.47 15.74 8.35
CA ASN A 253 -25.99 14.52 7.75
C ASN A 253 -25.16 14.07 6.54
N PHE A 254 -23.85 13.99 6.74
CA PHE A 254 -22.85 13.83 5.70
C PHE A 254 -23.06 12.56 4.87
N TYR A 255 -23.54 11.49 5.51
CA TYR A 255 -23.85 10.24 4.83
C TYR A 255 -24.89 10.44 3.72
N HIS A 256 -26.03 11.05 4.03
CA HIS A 256 -27.10 11.25 3.06
C HIS A 256 -26.77 12.35 2.03
N ASN A 257 -26.11 13.42 2.47
CA ASN A 257 -25.88 14.58 1.61
C ASN A 257 -24.70 14.39 0.64
N ILE A 258 -23.67 13.63 1.04
CA ILE A 258 -22.44 13.46 0.24
C ILE A 258 -22.21 11.99 -0.11
N LEU A 259 -22.24 11.09 0.86
CA LEU A 259 -21.81 9.69 0.65
C LEU A 259 -22.77 8.88 -0.22
N GLU A 260 -24.09 9.03 -0.06
CA GLU A 260 -25.06 8.34 -0.92
C GLU A 260 -24.90 8.75 -2.39
N THR A 261 -24.77 10.05 -2.65
CA THR A 261 -24.50 10.59 -3.99
C THR A 261 -23.17 10.08 -4.54
N LEU A 262 -22.12 10.10 -3.71
CA LEU A 262 -20.81 9.59 -4.08
C LEU A 262 -20.87 8.09 -4.45
N PHE A 263 -21.46 7.26 -3.59
CA PHE A 263 -21.48 5.81 -3.79
C PHE A 263 -22.38 5.42 -4.95
N PHE A 264 -23.63 5.89 -4.98
CA PHE A 264 -24.66 5.32 -5.83
C PHE A 264 -24.92 6.15 -7.10
N GLU A 265 -24.86 7.48 -7.01
CA GLU A 265 -25.13 8.37 -8.16
C GLU A 265 -23.88 8.72 -8.97
N THR A 266 -22.67 8.46 -8.45
CA THR A 266 -21.42 8.75 -9.18
C THR A 266 -20.56 7.52 -9.44
N LEU A 267 -20.02 6.87 -8.40
CA LEU A 267 -19.12 5.71 -8.57
C LEU A 267 -19.82 4.51 -9.22
N ASN A 268 -21.13 4.35 -8.97
CA ASN A 268 -21.96 3.28 -9.54
C ASN A 268 -22.79 3.70 -10.77
N THR A 269 -22.69 4.94 -11.25
CA THR A 269 -23.51 5.42 -12.38
C THR A 269 -22.63 6.09 -13.46
N PRO A 270 -22.69 5.64 -14.74
CA PRO A 270 -21.98 6.28 -15.85
C PRO A 270 -22.33 7.76 -15.97
N ILE A 271 -21.36 8.63 -16.29
CA ILE A 271 -21.53 10.10 -16.34
C ILE A 271 -22.78 10.52 -17.13
N LYS A 272 -23.02 9.92 -18.30
CA LYS A 272 -24.16 10.24 -19.18
C LYS A 272 -25.53 9.89 -18.58
N GLN A 273 -25.58 9.01 -17.59
CA GLN A 273 -26.80 8.53 -16.93
C GLN A 273 -27.04 9.20 -15.58
N ARG A 274 -26.08 10.00 -15.08
CA ARG A 274 -26.22 10.74 -13.83
C ARG A 274 -27.26 11.85 -13.96
N LYS A 275 -27.83 12.33 -12.85
CA LYS A 275 -28.63 13.56 -12.84
C LYS A 275 -27.81 14.75 -13.34
N LYS A 276 -28.46 15.73 -13.97
CA LYS A 276 -27.79 16.90 -14.60
C LYS A 276 -26.84 17.63 -13.64
N GLU A 277 -27.20 17.76 -12.37
CA GLU A 277 -26.40 18.38 -11.32
C GLU A 277 -25.10 17.62 -10.99
N TYR A 278 -25.02 16.31 -11.28
CA TYR A 278 -23.82 15.48 -11.08
C TYR A 278 -23.03 15.24 -12.38
N GLN A 279 -23.47 15.83 -13.50
CA GLN A 279 -22.73 15.85 -14.76
C GLN A 279 -21.76 17.02 -14.87
N VAL A 280 -21.71 17.90 -13.86
CA VAL A 280 -20.83 19.06 -13.79
C VAL A 280 -19.78 18.90 -12.68
N PRO A 281 -18.64 19.62 -12.75
CA PRO A 281 -17.66 19.62 -11.66
C PRO A 281 -18.28 20.13 -10.36
N PRO A 282 -17.84 19.63 -9.19
CA PRO A 282 -16.74 18.68 -9.01
C PRO A 282 -17.12 17.20 -9.22
N TRP A 283 -18.42 16.84 -9.29
CA TRP A 283 -18.91 15.46 -9.43
C TRP A 283 -18.55 14.77 -10.75
N SER A 284 -18.48 15.53 -11.85
CA SER A 284 -18.14 14.98 -13.17
C SER A 284 -16.70 14.47 -13.30
N GLN A 285 -15.82 14.86 -12.36
CA GLN A 285 -14.43 14.38 -12.31
C GLN A 285 -14.34 12.94 -11.78
N ILE A 286 -15.37 12.49 -11.05
CA ILE A 286 -15.41 11.18 -10.41
C ILE A 286 -15.71 10.12 -11.48
N PRO A 287 -14.83 9.11 -11.66
CA PRO A 287 -15.03 8.08 -12.67
C PRO A 287 -16.18 7.15 -12.28
N PHE A 288 -16.80 6.55 -13.28
CA PHE A 288 -17.62 5.35 -13.08
C PHE A 288 -16.68 4.16 -12.93
N LEU A 289 -16.81 3.41 -11.84
CA LEU A 289 -15.96 2.24 -11.61
C LEU A 289 -16.69 0.93 -11.88
N ASN A 290 -18.02 0.91 -11.75
CA ASN A 290 -18.81 -0.33 -11.71
C ASN A 290 -18.27 -1.32 -10.66
N GLY A 291 -19.01 -2.40 -10.41
CA GLY A 291 -18.57 -3.48 -9.55
C GLY A 291 -19.25 -3.49 -8.19
N GLY A 292 -19.49 -4.70 -7.69
CA GLY A 292 -20.45 -4.98 -6.63
C GLY A 292 -20.29 -4.16 -5.35
N LEU A 293 -19.13 -3.55 -5.07
CA LEU A 293 -18.91 -2.73 -3.88
C LEU A 293 -19.84 -1.50 -3.80
N PHE A 294 -20.12 -0.84 -4.93
CA PHE A 294 -20.98 0.36 -4.96
C PHE A 294 -22.39 0.08 -5.48
N THR A 295 -22.70 -1.17 -5.82
CA THR A 295 -24.08 -1.57 -6.08
C THR A 295 -24.87 -1.49 -4.78
N PRO A 296 -26.01 -0.77 -4.76
CA PRO A 296 -26.85 -0.71 -3.57
C PRO A 296 -27.45 -2.09 -3.28
N GLU A 297 -27.20 -2.60 -2.08
CA GLU A 297 -27.88 -3.79 -1.57
C GLU A 297 -29.22 -3.42 -0.92
N TYR A 298 -30.08 -4.42 -0.71
CA TYR A 298 -31.37 -4.23 -0.04
C TYR A 298 -31.24 -3.54 1.33
N HIS A 299 -30.22 -3.93 2.11
CA HIS A 299 -29.93 -3.37 3.43
C HIS A 299 -29.05 -2.11 3.41
N ASP A 300 -28.77 -1.53 2.23
CA ASP A 300 -28.15 -0.20 2.16
C ASP A 300 -29.18 0.92 2.32
N TYR A 301 -30.48 0.58 2.27
CA TYR A 301 -31.59 1.53 2.38
C TYR A 301 -31.43 2.71 1.42
N TYR A 302 -30.97 2.44 0.21
CA TYR A 302 -30.84 3.46 -0.82
C TYR A 302 -32.11 3.51 -1.67
N GLN A 303 -32.96 4.51 -1.41
CA GLN A 303 -34.08 4.83 -2.28
C GLN A 303 -34.30 6.34 -2.29
N VAL A 304 -34.29 6.90 -3.48
CA VAL A 304 -34.48 8.33 -3.70
C VAL A 304 -35.96 8.63 -3.99
N ASP A 305 -36.45 9.76 -3.50
CA ASP A 305 -37.77 10.28 -3.83
C ASP A 305 -37.77 11.08 -5.16
N GLN A 306 -38.93 11.65 -5.53
CA GLN A 306 -39.09 12.43 -6.76
C GLN A 306 -38.27 13.73 -6.78
N LEU A 307 -37.84 14.21 -5.60
CA LEU A 307 -37.05 15.43 -5.43
C LEU A 307 -35.55 15.14 -5.37
N GLY A 308 -35.14 13.88 -5.46
CA GLY A 308 -33.74 13.51 -5.40
C GLY A 308 -33.22 13.30 -3.97
N ILE A 309 -34.09 13.28 -2.96
CA ILE A 309 -33.73 13.13 -1.55
C ILE A 309 -33.92 11.68 -1.11
N SER A 310 -33.03 11.17 -0.26
CA SER A 310 -33.17 9.82 0.30
C SER A 310 -34.42 9.72 1.17
N LYS A 311 -35.27 8.72 0.89
CA LYS A 311 -36.46 8.42 1.70
C LYS A 311 -36.11 8.04 3.15
N TYR A 312 -34.86 7.65 3.39
CA TYR A 312 -34.39 7.18 4.69
C TYR A 312 -33.68 8.27 5.50
N ILE A 313 -33.60 9.51 5.00
CA ILE A 313 -32.83 10.62 5.59
C ILE A 313 -33.09 10.88 7.09
N ASN A 314 -34.30 10.58 7.58
CA ASN A 314 -34.71 10.80 8.97
C ASN A 314 -34.63 9.55 9.86
N ILE A 315 -34.43 8.36 9.26
CA ILE A 315 -34.59 7.06 9.92
C ILE A 315 -33.35 6.17 9.86
N LEU A 316 -32.52 6.31 8.81
CA LEU A 316 -31.14 5.83 8.80
C LEU A 316 -30.26 6.96 9.35
N LYS A 317 -29.50 6.71 10.42
CA LYS A 317 -28.54 7.69 10.94
C LYS A 317 -27.17 7.06 11.10
N VAL A 318 -26.25 7.56 10.26
CA VAL A 318 -24.82 7.39 10.43
C VAL A 318 -24.30 8.64 11.15
N PRO A 319 -23.73 8.53 12.35
CA PRO A 319 -23.30 9.71 13.11
C PRO A 319 -22.14 10.46 12.43
N ASP A 320 -22.29 11.78 12.25
CA ASP A 320 -21.26 12.64 11.66
C ASP A 320 -19.99 12.71 12.53
N ASP A 321 -20.13 12.67 13.86
CA ASP A 321 -19.00 12.59 14.79
C ASP A 321 -18.19 11.31 14.59
N TRP A 322 -18.86 10.18 14.35
CA TRP A 322 -18.19 8.92 14.05
C TRP A 322 -17.48 8.96 12.69
N LEU A 323 -18.11 9.54 11.66
CA LEU A 323 -17.47 9.74 10.35
C LEU A 323 -16.23 10.62 10.48
N LYS A 324 -16.29 11.65 11.33
CA LYS A 324 -15.14 12.51 11.60
C LYS A 324 -14.02 11.73 12.29
N GLU A 325 -14.32 10.95 13.34
CA GLU A 325 -13.33 10.08 13.99
C GLU A 325 -12.65 9.14 12.98
N LEU A 326 -13.42 8.57 12.03
CA LEU A 326 -12.89 7.71 10.98
C LEU A 326 -11.99 8.47 9.99
N PHE A 327 -12.38 9.66 9.56
CA PHE A 327 -11.57 10.46 8.63
C PHE A 327 -10.32 11.02 9.31
N ASP A 328 -10.38 11.39 10.59
CA ASP A 328 -9.21 11.75 11.38
C ASP A 328 -8.20 10.58 11.39
N VAL A 329 -8.67 9.33 11.57
CA VAL A 329 -7.84 8.13 11.43
C VAL A 329 -7.26 8.03 10.01
N PHE A 330 -8.04 8.16 8.95
CA PHE A 330 -7.49 8.12 7.59
C PHE A 330 -6.49 9.26 7.29
N GLU A 331 -6.66 10.40 7.93
CA GLU A 331 -5.78 11.57 7.85
C GLU A 331 -4.44 11.33 8.53
N ILE A 332 -4.39 10.49 9.56
CA ILE A 332 -3.15 10.08 10.24
C ILE A 332 -2.26 9.22 9.35
N TYR A 333 -2.83 8.25 8.62
CA TYR A 333 -2.03 7.30 7.86
C TYR A 333 -1.74 7.76 6.42
N ASN A 334 -0.56 7.35 5.92
CA ASN A 334 -0.19 7.52 4.52
C ASN A 334 -0.75 6.36 3.69
N PHE A 335 -1.65 6.65 2.77
CA PHE A 335 -2.20 5.68 1.82
C PHE A 335 -1.41 5.73 0.51
N THR A 336 -1.19 4.57 -0.09
CA THR A 336 -0.57 4.43 -1.41
C THR A 336 -1.49 3.63 -2.33
N ILE A 337 -1.44 3.94 -3.63
CA ILE A 337 -2.03 3.09 -4.67
C ILE A 337 -1.00 2.13 -5.26
N ASP A 338 0.29 2.40 -5.06
CA ASP A 338 1.38 1.51 -5.45
C ASP A 338 1.55 0.43 -4.40
N GLU A 339 1.75 -0.81 -4.83
CA GLU A 339 2.17 -1.88 -3.93
C GLU A 339 3.68 -1.85 -3.69
N ASN A 340 4.10 -2.20 -2.47
CA ASN A 340 5.50 -2.38 -2.15
C ASN A 340 6.08 -3.59 -2.87
N THR A 341 7.32 -3.46 -3.31
CA THR A 341 8.09 -4.58 -3.82
C THR A 341 8.78 -5.31 -2.66
N PRO A 342 9.18 -6.59 -2.81
CA PRO A 342 9.87 -7.33 -1.75
C PRO A 342 11.16 -6.65 -1.26
N VAL A 343 11.80 -5.86 -2.13
CA VAL A 343 13.09 -5.19 -1.88
C VAL A 343 12.95 -3.76 -1.38
N ASP A 344 11.83 -3.07 -1.66
CA ASP A 344 11.55 -1.70 -1.21
C ASP A 344 10.16 -1.57 -0.60
N VAL A 345 10.13 -1.43 0.72
CA VAL A 345 8.92 -1.38 1.54
C VAL A 345 8.73 0.03 2.10
N LYS A 346 7.71 0.73 1.62
CA LYS A 346 7.23 2.00 2.19
C LYS A 346 6.28 1.73 3.34
N LEU A 347 6.40 2.50 4.44
CA LEU A 347 5.44 2.45 5.54
C LEU A 347 4.15 3.21 5.17
N THR A 348 3.32 2.57 4.34
CA THR A 348 2.05 3.10 3.83
C THR A 348 0.97 2.03 3.83
N ILE A 349 -0.29 2.44 3.95
CA ILE A 349 -1.45 1.56 3.82
C ILE A 349 -1.69 1.29 2.33
N GLU A 350 -1.72 0.02 1.95
CA GLU A 350 -1.86 -0.48 0.58
C GLU A 350 -3.24 -1.08 0.31
N PRO A 351 -3.67 -1.19 -0.95
CA PRO A 351 -4.96 -1.81 -1.30
C PRO A 351 -5.13 -3.25 -0.78
N GLU A 352 -4.06 -4.06 -0.66
CA GLU A 352 -4.13 -5.41 -0.07
C GLU A 352 -4.71 -5.39 1.36
N MET A 353 -4.49 -4.30 2.12
CA MET A 353 -5.02 -4.14 3.47
C MET A 353 -6.55 -4.11 3.49
N LEU A 354 -7.20 -3.71 2.39
CA LEU A 354 -8.65 -3.71 2.28
C LEU A 354 -9.20 -5.12 2.48
N GLY A 355 -8.62 -6.12 1.80
CA GLY A 355 -9.03 -7.52 1.93
C GLY A 355 -8.87 -8.02 3.37
N ARG A 356 -7.74 -7.73 4.01
CA ARG A 356 -7.47 -8.12 5.40
C ARG A 356 -8.44 -7.48 6.40
N ILE A 357 -8.78 -6.20 6.20
CA ILE A 357 -9.74 -5.50 7.05
C ILE A 357 -11.11 -6.14 6.88
N PHE A 358 -11.56 -6.37 5.64
CA PHE A 358 -12.84 -7.01 5.38
C PHE A 358 -12.94 -8.40 5.99
N GLU A 359 -11.97 -9.29 5.76
CA GLU A 359 -12.00 -10.65 6.32
C GLU A 359 -12.11 -10.66 7.85
N ASN A 360 -11.33 -9.79 8.51
CA ASN A 360 -11.33 -9.74 9.97
C ASN A 360 -12.62 -9.12 10.53
N LEU A 361 -13.17 -8.09 9.89
CA LEU A 361 -14.45 -7.51 10.31
C LEU A 361 -15.62 -8.47 10.03
N LEU A 362 -15.59 -9.21 8.91
CA LEU A 362 -16.59 -10.25 8.59
C LEU A 362 -16.57 -11.39 9.61
N ALA A 363 -15.39 -11.77 10.12
CA ALA A 363 -15.28 -12.77 11.18
C ALA A 363 -16.04 -12.38 12.46
N GLU A 364 -16.32 -11.09 12.69
CA GLU A 364 -17.08 -10.59 13.84
C GLU A 364 -18.61 -10.65 13.66
N ILE A 365 -19.08 -10.89 12.43
CA ILE A 365 -20.51 -10.97 12.09
C ILE A 365 -21.10 -12.35 12.44
N ASN A 366 -20.27 -13.40 12.47
CA ASN A 366 -20.70 -14.80 12.65
C ASN A 366 -20.35 -15.39 14.04
N PRO A 367 -21.15 -15.13 15.09
CA PRO A 367 -20.89 -15.62 16.46
C PRO A 367 -21.08 -17.14 16.65
N GLU A 368 -21.87 -17.83 15.81
CA GLU A 368 -22.07 -19.29 15.94
C GLU A 368 -20.79 -20.11 15.73
N THR A 369 -19.76 -19.53 15.13
CA THR A 369 -18.47 -20.24 14.96
C THR A 369 -17.70 -20.39 16.26
N GLY A 370 -17.92 -19.54 17.29
CA GLY A 370 -17.49 -19.67 18.70
C GLY A 370 -15.98 -19.80 19.00
N ASN A 371 -15.22 -20.29 18.04
CA ASN A 371 -13.80 -20.23 17.86
C ASN A 371 -13.57 -19.20 16.75
N THR A 372 -12.53 -18.38 16.89
CA THR A 372 -12.02 -17.51 15.82
C THR A 372 -12.33 -18.09 14.44
N ALA A 373 -13.17 -17.44 13.62
CA ALA A 373 -13.58 -17.96 12.31
C ALA A 373 -12.38 -18.48 11.47
N ARG A 374 -11.19 -17.94 11.70
CA ARG A 374 -9.87 -18.44 11.23
C ARG A 374 -9.63 -19.96 11.36
N LYS A 375 -10.12 -20.63 12.41
CA LYS A 375 -9.87 -22.07 12.64
C LYS A 375 -10.91 -22.98 11.97
N SER A 376 -12.13 -22.50 11.72
CA SER A 376 -13.21 -23.30 11.13
C SER A 376 -13.33 -23.13 9.61
N THR A 377 -12.99 -21.95 9.06
CA THR A 377 -13.00 -21.70 7.61
C THR A 377 -11.66 -21.99 6.93
N GLY A 378 -10.60 -22.24 7.69
CA GLY A 378 -9.25 -22.38 7.15
C GLY A 378 -8.68 -21.08 6.57
N SER A 379 -9.28 -19.92 6.88
CA SER A 379 -8.87 -18.59 6.41
C SER A 379 -7.56 -18.15 7.08
N TYR A 380 -6.47 -18.83 6.75
CA TYR A 380 -5.12 -18.41 7.03
C TYR A 380 -4.58 -17.64 5.83
N TYR A 381 -4.14 -16.41 6.08
CA TYR A 381 -3.38 -15.68 5.08
C TYR A 381 -2.10 -16.44 4.76
N THR A 382 -1.85 -16.66 3.47
CA THR A 382 -0.58 -17.19 3.00
C THR A 382 0.48 -16.08 3.07
N PRO A 383 1.54 -16.21 3.89
CA PRO A 383 2.61 -15.22 3.97
C PRO A 383 3.15 -14.84 2.58
N ARG A 384 3.45 -13.55 2.35
CA ARG A 384 3.97 -13.05 1.06
C ARG A 384 5.12 -13.90 0.48
N PRO A 385 6.15 -14.31 1.26
CA PRO A 385 7.22 -15.15 0.71
C PRO A 385 6.74 -16.49 0.17
N ILE A 386 5.67 -17.06 0.76
CA ILE A 386 5.08 -18.32 0.30
C ILE A 386 4.26 -18.09 -0.97
N VAL A 387 3.46 -17.02 -1.01
CA VAL A 387 2.71 -16.64 -2.22
C VAL A 387 3.69 -16.42 -3.38
N GLU A 388 4.74 -15.63 -3.17
CA GLU A 388 5.75 -15.33 -4.18
C GLU A 388 6.44 -16.60 -4.71
N TYR A 389 6.90 -17.46 -3.80
CA TYR A 389 7.51 -18.74 -4.18
C TYR A 389 6.57 -19.62 -5.01
N MET A 390 5.31 -19.79 -4.57
CA MET A 390 4.35 -20.63 -5.27
C MET A 390 3.97 -20.06 -6.64
N VAL A 391 3.84 -18.73 -6.73
CA VAL A 391 3.58 -18.02 -7.99
C VAL A 391 4.75 -18.18 -8.95
N ASP A 392 5.99 -17.99 -8.47
CA ASP A 392 7.20 -18.12 -9.28
C ASP A 392 7.34 -19.54 -9.83
N GLU A 393 7.22 -20.56 -9.00
CA GLU A 393 7.29 -21.96 -9.44
C GLU A 393 6.16 -22.31 -10.42
N SER A 394 4.95 -21.81 -10.18
CA SER A 394 3.79 -22.07 -11.06
C SER A 394 3.98 -21.43 -12.44
N LEU A 395 4.39 -20.16 -12.49
CA LEU A 395 4.65 -19.45 -13.75
C LEU A 395 5.86 -20.02 -14.47
N LYS A 396 6.92 -20.38 -13.74
CA LYS A 396 8.10 -21.02 -14.30
C LYS A 396 7.75 -22.32 -15.01
N GLN A 397 7.02 -23.22 -14.34
CA GLN A 397 6.58 -24.48 -14.95
C GLN A 397 5.62 -24.27 -16.12
N TYR A 398 4.74 -23.26 -16.05
CA TYR A 398 3.86 -22.93 -17.17
C TYR A 398 4.64 -22.47 -18.41
N LEU A 399 5.59 -21.53 -18.23
CA LEU A 399 6.39 -20.99 -19.32
C LEU A 399 7.33 -22.04 -19.91
N LEU A 400 7.93 -22.91 -19.09
CA LEU A 400 8.74 -24.04 -19.56
C LEU A 400 7.95 -24.98 -20.49
N ASN A 401 6.67 -25.19 -20.22
CA ASN A 401 5.82 -26.08 -21.02
C ASN A 401 5.24 -25.41 -22.27
N LYS A 402 5.13 -24.07 -22.28
CA LYS A 402 4.52 -23.30 -23.37
C LYS A 402 5.54 -22.68 -24.32
N THR A 403 6.79 -22.61 -23.92
CA THR A 403 7.89 -22.02 -24.70
C THR A 403 9.05 -23.01 -24.79
N ASN A 404 9.99 -22.78 -25.71
CA ASN A 404 11.23 -23.57 -25.80
C ASN A 404 12.39 -22.93 -25.01
N LEU A 405 12.08 -22.09 -24.04
CA LEU A 405 13.07 -21.39 -23.22
C LEU A 405 13.71 -22.33 -22.20
N LYS A 406 14.96 -22.03 -21.85
CA LYS A 406 15.68 -22.72 -20.78
C LYS A 406 15.26 -22.19 -19.42
N GLU A 407 15.50 -23.02 -18.41
CA GLU A 407 15.16 -22.69 -17.02
C GLU A 407 15.81 -21.40 -16.52
N ASN A 408 17.06 -21.14 -16.90
CA ASN A 408 17.79 -19.92 -16.50
C ASN A 408 17.18 -18.66 -17.14
N GLU A 409 16.75 -18.73 -18.40
CA GLU A 409 16.13 -17.62 -19.13
C GLU A 409 14.77 -17.24 -18.50
N ILE A 410 13.98 -18.24 -18.10
CA ILE A 410 12.70 -18.02 -17.40
C ILE A 410 12.91 -17.49 -15.98
N SER A 411 13.93 -18.00 -15.27
CA SER A 411 14.27 -17.52 -13.92
C SER A 411 14.67 -16.04 -13.95
N SER A 412 15.43 -15.64 -14.96
CA SER A 412 15.78 -14.24 -15.25
C SER A 412 14.54 -13.36 -15.49
N LEU A 413 13.53 -13.86 -16.23
CA LEU A 413 12.26 -13.15 -16.43
C LEU A 413 11.51 -12.90 -15.10
N LEU A 414 11.52 -13.85 -14.17
CA LEU A 414 10.80 -13.76 -12.88
C LEU A 414 11.56 -12.99 -11.79
N ALA A 415 12.87 -12.79 -11.95
CA ALA A 415 13.73 -12.13 -10.98
C ALA A 415 13.56 -10.59 -10.99
N TYR A 416 13.21 -9.98 -9.86
CA TYR A 416 13.07 -8.51 -9.78
C TYR A 416 14.40 -7.74 -9.96
N GLU A 417 15.54 -8.39 -9.80
CA GLU A 417 16.86 -7.75 -9.80
C GLU A 417 17.44 -7.53 -11.22
N GLU A 418 16.88 -8.23 -12.21
CA GLU A 418 17.34 -8.21 -13.60
C GLU A 418 16.43 -7.31 -14.44
N GLU A 419 16.98 -6.22 -15.00
CA GLU A 419 16.24 -5.25 -15.82
C GLU A 419 16.13 -5.70 -17.29
N GLU A 420 17.17 -6.33 -17.82
CA GLU A 420 17.23 -6.78 -19.21
C GLU A 420 17.30 -8.30 -19.24
N VAL A 421 16.61 -8.87 -20.23
CA VAL A 421 16.62 -10.31 -20.51
C VAL A 421 17.24 -10.54 -21.87
N ASP A 422 18.17 -11.50 -21.92
CA ASP A 422 18.83 -11.91 -23.15
C ASP A 422 17.93 -12.90 -23.90
N LEU A 423 16.84 -12.36 -24.47
CA LEU A 423 15.87 -13.09 -25.29
C LEU A 423 15.78 -12.46 -26.67
N ASN A 424 15.72 -13.29 -27.71
CA ASN A 424 15.45 -12.82 -29.06
C ASN A 424 13.96 -12.47 -29.25
N GLU A 425 13.62 -11.78 -30.33
CA GLU A 425 12.24 -11.33 -30.55
C GLU A 425 11.24 -12.49 -30.69
N SER A 426 11.64 -13.61 -31.28
CA SER A 426 10.77 -14.79 -31.40
C SER A 426 10.48 -15.42 -30.05
N GLU A 427 11.44 -15.41 -29.14
CA GLU A 427 11.30 -15.90 -27.77
C GLU A 427 10.39 -14.98 -26.94
N LYS A 428 10.56 -13.65 -27.07
CA LYS A 428 9.67 -12.67 -26.43
C LYS A 428 8.23 -12.83 -26.90
N ASP A 429 8.02 -13.00 -28.21
CA ASP A 429 6.69 -13.20 -28.77
C ASP A 429 6.06 -14.50 -28.26
N ALA A 430 6.84 -15.59 -28.13
CA ALA A 430 6.35 -16.85 -27.55
C ALA A 430 5.91 -16.72 -26.08
N VAL A 431 6.66 -15.95 -25.28
CA VAL A 431 6.26 -15.65 -23.88
C VAL A 431 4.98 -14.82 -23.87
N LEU A 432 4.89 -13.79 -24.71
CA LEU A 432 3.70 -12.93 -24.80
C LEU A 432 2.46 -13.73 -25.22
N ASP A 433 2.62 -14.65 -26.17
CA ASP A 433 1.58 -15.59 -26.58
C ASP A 433 1.13 -16.51 -25.43
N ALA A 434 2.08 -17.03 -24.66
CA ALA A 434 1.79 -17.87 -23.50
C ALA A 434 1.02 -17.09 -22.43
N LEU A 435 1.40 -15.84 -22.15
CA LEU A 435 0.73 -14.98 -21.17
C LEU A 435 -0.67 -14.52 -21.62
N ASP A 436 -0.90 -14.39 -22.92
CA ASP A 436 -2.19 -13.96 -23.47
C ASP A 436 -3.31 -15.00 -23.25
N VAL A 437 -2.96 -16.29 -23.29
CA VAL A 437 -3.90 -17.41 -23.17
C VAL A 437 -3.93 -18.07 -21.79
N ILE A 438 -3.07 -17.63 -20.86
CA ILE A 438 -2.98 -18.22 -19.53
C ILE A 438 -4.32 -18.10 -18.78
N LYS A 439 -4.68 -19.17 -18.06
CA LYS A 439 -5.85 -19.19 -17.18
C LYS A 439 -5.41 -19.62 -15.80
N ILE A 440 -5.72 -18.81 -14.81
CA ILE A 440 -5.38 -19.05 -13.41
C ILE A 440 -6.68 -19.24 -12.64
N ILE A 441 -6.70 -20.25 -11.77
CA ILE A 441 -7.82 -20.51 -10.88
C ILE A 441 -7.29 -20.71 -9.47
N ASP A 442 -7.88 -19.98 -8.53
CA ASP A 442 -7.71 -20.23 -7.11
C ASP A 442 -9.12 -20.46 -6.53
N PRO A 443 -9.49 -21.73 -6.26
CA PRO A 443 -10.85 -22.08 -5.82
C PRO A 443 -11.14 -21.65 -4.38
N ALA A 444 -10.14 -21.18 -3.62
CA ALA A 444 -10.27 -20.75 -2.24
C ALA A 444 -9.48 -19.45 -2.00
N CYS A 445 -9.68 -18.48 -2.91
CA CYS A 445 -8.77 -17.34 -3.04
C CYS A 445 -8.77 -16.34 -1.88
N GLY A 446 -9.76 -16.37 -0.98
CA GLY A 446 -9.86 -15.44 0.15
C GLY A 446 -9.69 -13.99 -0.29
N SER A 447 -8.73 -13.28 0.29
CA SER A 447 -8.34 -11.91 -0.06
C SER A 447 -7.74 -11.73 -1.47
N GLY A 448 -7.60 -12.80 -2.26
CA GLY A 448 -7.09 -12.75 -3.63
C GLY A 448 -5.56 -12.72 -3.75
N ALA A 449 -4.82 -13.19 -2.74
CA ALA A 449 -3.36 -13.08 -2.69
C ALA A 449 -2.65 -13.77 -3.87
N PHE A 450 -3.07 -14.98 -4.26
CA PHE A 450 -2.47 -15.70 -5.39
C PHE A 450 -2.81 -15.07 -6.76
N PRO A 451 -4.09 -14.75 -7.08
CA PRO A 451 -4.40 -14.02 -8.31
C PRO A 451 -3.62 -12.71 -8.46
N MET A 452 -3.51 -11.92 -7.39
CA MET A 452 -2.72 -10.68 -7.40
C MET A 452 -1.22 -10.96 -7.57
N GLY A 453 -0.67 -11.96 -6.88
CA GLY A 453 0.71 -12.37 -7.03
C GLY A 453 1.05 -12.76 -8.48
N ILE A 454 0.19 -13.57 -9.12
CA ILE A 454 0.34 -13.92 -10.53
C ILE A 454 0.28 -12.68 -11.42
N LEU A 455 -0.70 -11.79 -11.20
CA LEU A 455 -0.85 -10.55 -11.96
C LEU A 455 0.43 -9.70 -11.90
N HIS A 456 1.03 -9.52 -10.72
CA HIS A 456 2.27 -8.75 -10.57
C HIS A 456 3.47 -9.39 -11.27
N LYS A 457 3.61 -10.71 -11.19
CA LYS A 457 4.70 -11.42 -11.88
C LYS A 457 4.49 -11.40 -13.39
N MET A 458 3.26 -11.51 -13.88
CA MET A 458 2.94 -11.33 -15.31
C MET A 458 3.29 -9.91 -15.77
N LEU A 459 2.95 -8.88 -14.99
CA LEU A 459 3.30 -7.49 -15.31
C LEU A 459 4.82 -7.28 -15.35
N LEU A 460 5.56 -7.85 -14.40
CA LEU A 460 7.02 -7.83 -14.40
C LEU A 460 7.59 -8.44 -15.68
N ILE A 461 7.09 -9.62 -16.08
CA ILE A 461 7.52 -10.29 -17.32
C ILE A 461 7.21 -9.39 -18.52
N LEU A 462 5.99 -8.84 -18.61
CA LEU A 462 5.59 -7.93 -19.69
C LEU A 462 6.50 -6.69 -19.76
N GLN A 463 6.83 -6.08 -18.62
CA GLN A 463 7.74 -4.94 -18.57
C GLN A 463 9.14 -5.23 -19.12
N LYS A 464 9.60 -6.49 -19.04
CA LYS A 464 10.90 -6.92 -19.57
C LYS A 464 10.86 -7.23 -21.07
N ILE A 465 9.79 -7.88 -21.53
CA ILE A 465 9.69 -8.34 -22.93
C ILE A 465 9.02 -7.33 -23.87
N ASP A 466 8.15 -6.47 -23.34
CA ASP A 466 7.41 -5.42 -24.04
C ASP A 466 7.27 -4.18 -23.13
N PRO A 467 8.37 -3.43 -22.89
CA PRO A 467 8.39 -2.33 -21.91
C PRO A 467 7.34 -1.25 -22.13
N GLU A 468 6.95 -1.01 -23.38
CA GLU A 468 5.92 -0.03 -23.76
C GLU A 468 4.53 -0.66 -23.92
N SER A 469 4.39 -1.96 -23.67
CA SER A 469 3.14 -2.75 -23.81
C SER A 469 2.48 -2.63 -25.19
N LYS A 470 3.28 -2.32 -26.24
CA LYS A 470 2.77 -2.08 -27.59
C LYS A 470 2.25 -3.36 -28.23
N LYS A 471 3.03 -4.45 -28.13
CA LYS A 471 2.65 -5.75 -28.69
C LYS A 471 1.46 -6.31 -27.93
N TRP A 472 1.47 -6.21 -26.61
CA TRP A 472 0.35 -6.65 -25.75
C TRP A 472 -0.95 -5.91 -26.09
N LEU A 473 -0.90 -4.57 -26.21
CA LEU A 473 -2.06 -3.76 -26.55
C LEU A 473 -2.63 -4.12 -27.93
N ASN A 474 -1.77 -4.19 -28.96
CA ASN A 474 -2.20 -4.56 -30.31
C ASN A 474 -2.92 -5.91 -30.32
N LYS A 475 -2.40 -6.87 -29.55
CA LYS A 475 -3.01 -8.20 -29.45
C LYS A 475 -4.40 -8.14 -28.81
N LYS A 476 -4.56 -7.43 -27.68
CA LYS A 476 -5.87 -7.27 -27.04
C LYS A 476 -6.87 -6.50 -27.92
N VAL A 477 -6.43 -5.45 -28.60
CA VAL A 477 -7.28 -4.68 -29.53
C VAL A 477 -7.74 -5.53 -30.71
N SER A 478 -6.86 -6.36 -31.28
CA SER A 478 -7.22 -7.25 -32.40
C SER A 478 -8.27 -8.32 -32.04
N GLN A 479 -8.41 -8.66 -30.75
CA GLN A 479 -9.43 -9.60 -30.25
C GLN A 479 -10.82 -8.95 -30.08
N ILE A 480 -10.94 -7.62 -30.15
CA ILE A 480 -12.23 -6.92 -30.08
C ILE A 480 -12.98 -7.15 -31.38
N GLU A 481 -14.06 -7.93 -31.35
CA GLU A 481 -14.86 -8.27 -32.54
C GLU A 481 -15.50 -7.03 -33.21
N ASN A 482 -15.83 -6.01 -32.43
CA ASN A 482 -16.45 -4.79 -32.93
C ASN A 482 -15.40 -3.85 -33.53
N THR A 483 -15.40 -3.73 -34.85
CA THR A 483 -14.46 -2.88 -35.61
C THR A 483 -14.58 -1.38 -35.31
N ILE A 484 -15.76 -0.90 -34.88
CA ILE A 484 -15.99 0.51 -34.52
C ILE A 484 -15.39 0.85 -33.15
N VAL A 485 -15.27 -0.14 -32.25
CA VAL A 485 -14.64 0.01 -30.92
C VAL A 485 -13.12 -0.23 -30.99
N ARG A 486 -12.63 -0.75 -32.12
CA ARG A 486 -11.22 -1.09 -32.37
C ARG A 486 -10.39 0.11 -32.85
N GLU A 487 -11.03 1.06 -33.55
CA GLU A 487 -10.47 2.38 -33.89
C GLU A 487 -10.56 3.34 -32.70
#